data_AF-J1LQX6-F1
#
_entry.id   AF-J1LQX6-F1
#
_cell.length_a   1.000
_cell.length_b   1.000
_cell.length_c   1.000
_cell.angle_alpha   90.00
_cell.angle_beta   90.00
_cell.angle_gamma   90.00
#
_symmetry.space_group_name_H-M   'P 1'
#
loop_
_entity.id
_entity.type
_entity.pdbx_description
1 polymer ?
#
loop_
_entity_poly.entity_id
_entity_poly.type
_entity_poly.pdbx_seq_one_letter_code
_entity_poly.pdbx_strand_id
1 'polypeptide(L)'
;MSNPHYGGQFGQPGNTGQFQGQVPQSSQQFQGQMPQQAGFNGQMPQAPRKKNNKATALIAVIVAAVLVIIGGGAFALTRSLSASGGFASPNALANSINSAFNSNKLTSLATALSPSELKAATTWQKDYKANGKADWSKLVSPEALADYIGQIDLSKSTIEYTVDEKSENLSLITITKWEGEVTIKPELVDKIRQNYEKAKGEKLTANESSMLDDMKSSLSKESTFSGNILGQLDLDTLTIVSVKEDGKWYISPAMTMAEQMYPTSSIRPNYDADFTDVKGASSAEEAVSGLVDALRNGAGMGDKDFYRYLDLPERRIAAVYGGAGSGSDTNIGAGIQVHWGLTSTTVTDGAIVGFGTTSITFDGDYKVDFNNDTVTFGFPDFSSSYGSSNKNTSSQSQNLTVRFTEGLVNPERLGVFTVKDKTGWHVSFIRTAGNLNLLEATDDAVNQAVDGMSSSFGYGSDVSPDEMRDMATTNKPVGAMLVIAWNFMKSFN
;
A
#
# COMPACT_ATOMS: atom_id res chain seq x y z
N MET A 1 -14.46 -59.75 -27.79
CA MET A 1 -15.04 -59.58 -26.45
C MET A 1 -13.92 -59.83 -25.45
N SER A 2 -13.62 -58.83 -24.65
CA SER A 2 -12.33 -58.64 -23.97
C SER A 2 -12.46 -58.86 -22.46
N ASN A 3 -11.49 -59.57 -21.88
CA ASN A 3 -10.71 -59.31 -20.65
C ASN A 3 -9.85 -60.58 -20.33
N PRO A 4 -8.87 -60.64 -19.39
CA PRO A 4 -8.33 -59.63 -18.45
C PRO A 4 -6.78 -59.68 -18.15
N HIS A 5 -6.31 -58.76 -17.29
CA HIS A 5 -5.29 -58.86 -16.21
C HIS A 5 -3.78 -59.21 -16.40
N TYR A 6 -2.94 -58.31 -15.84
CA TYR A 6 -1.73 -58.45 -14.99
C TYR A 6 -0.43 -59.20 -15.42
N GLY A 7 0.72 -58.51 -15.30
CA GLY A 7 1.99 -59.06 -14.75
C GLY A 7 3.29 -58.94 -15.58
N GLY A 8 4.35 -58.39 -14.97
CA GLY A 8 5.71 -59.00 -14.99
C GLY A 8 6.78 -58.57 -16.02
N GLN A 9 7.66 -57.67 -15.57
CA GLN A 9 9.15 -57.61 -15.65
C GLN A 9 10.02 -58.40 -16.68
N PHE A 10 11.03 -57.64 -17.17
CA PHE A 10 12.42 -57.96 -17.58
C PHE A 10 12.75 -58.62 -18.95
N GLY A 11 13.67 -57.96 -19.67
CA GLY A 11 14.48 -58.56 -20.75
C GLY A 11 15.10 -57.56 -21.75
N GLN A 12 16.12 -56.80 -21.36
CA GLN A 12 17.15 -56.26 -22.27
C GLN A 12 18.18 -57.38 -22.55
N PRO A 13 18.97 -57.40 -23.65
CA PRO A 13 20.08 -56.45 -23.80
C PRO A 13 20.61 -56.16 -25.23
N GLY A 14 21.42 -55.09 -25.32
CA GLY A 14 22.64 -55.06 -26.15
C GLY A 14 22.67 -54.02 -27.27
N ASN A 15 23.45 -52.94 -27.09
CA ASN A 15 24.85 -52.97 -27.53
C ASN A 15 25.68 -51.81 -26.93
N THR A 16 26.81 -52.22 -26.36
CA THR A 16 28.01 -51.51 -25.92
C THR A 16 28.70 -50.72 -27.06
N GLY A 17 29.50 -49.67 -26.87
CA GLY A 17 30.07 -48.98 -25.72
C GLY A 17 31.19 -48.01 -26.20
N GLN A 18 31.70 -47.13 -25.32
CA GLN A 18 33.13 -46.74 -25.17
C GLN A 18 33.31 -45.63 -24.09
N PHE A 19 33.86 -46.04 -22.92
CA PHE A 19 35.01 -45.52 -22.14
C PHE A 19 35.43 -44.02 -22.28
N GLN A 20 35.91 -43.24 -21.29
CA GLN A 20 36.38 -43.35 -19.89
C GLN A 20 36.74 -41.89 -19.45
N GLY A 21 36.38 -41.33 -18.28
CA GLY A 21 37.11 -41.49 -17.01
C GLY A 21 36.87 -40.34 -15.98
N GLN A 22 36.46 -40.75 -14.76
CA GLN A 22 36.78 -40.29 -13.38
C GLN A 22 36.44 -38.86 -12.85
N VAL A 23 35.34 -38.66 -12.08
CA VAL A 23 35.09 -38.54 -10.58
C VAL A 23 35.85 -37.44 -9.78
N PRO A 24 35.22 -36.69 -8.82
CA PRO A 24 34.67 -37.28 -7.58
C PRO A 24 33.38 -36.69 -6.95
N GLN A 25 32.76 -37.56 -6.14
CA GLN A 25 32.02 -37.34 -4.88
C GLN A 25 30.66 -36.62 -4.86
N SER A 26 29.61 -37.45 -4.83
CA SER A 26 28.34 -37.16 -4.17
C SER A 26 28.39 -37.58 -2.69
N SER A 27 28.22 -36.64 -1.77
CA SER A 27 27.72 -36.91 -0.42
C SER A 27 26.29 -36.38 -0.35
N GLN A 28 25.34 -37.30 -0.26
CA GLN A 28 23.94 -37.01 0.02
C GLN A 28 23.81 -36.39 1.42
N GLN A 29 23.08 -35.28 1.53
CA GLN A 29 22.39 -34.93 2.76
C GLN A 29 21.00 -34.39 2.41
N PHE A 30 20.00 -35.10 2.91
CA PHE A 30 18.57 -34.83 2.79
C PHE A 30 18.24 -33.35 3.07
N GLN A 31 17.65 -32.65 2.10
CA GLN A 31 16.93 -31.39 2.31
C GLN A 31 15.43 -31.70 2.39
N GLY A 32 14.89 -31.69 3.62
CA GLY A 32 13.45 -31.61 3.83
C GLY A 32 12.93 -30.28 3.31
N GLN A 33 11.94 -30.34 2.42
CA GLN A 33 11.17 -29.17 1.98
C GLN A 33 10.33 -28.67 3.16
N MET A 34 10.67 -27.48 3.67
CA MET A 34 9.74 -26.69 4.46
C MET A 34 8.73 -26.01 3.52
N PRO A 35 7.42 -25.98 3.85
CA PRO A 35 6.43 -25.21 3.11
C PRO A 35 6.82 -23.74 3.12
N GLN A 36 6.87 -23.11 1.94
CA GLN A 36 7.06 -21.67 1.81
C GLN A 36 5.90 -20.97 2.53
N GLN A 37 6.21 -20.35 3.67
CA GLN A 37 5.35 -19.36 4.31
C GLN A 37 5.06 -18.24 3.30
N ALA A 38 3.77 -18.02 3.04
CA ALA A 38 3.26 -16.85 2.34
C ALA A 38 3.52 -15.60 3.20
N GLY A 39 4.75 -15.10 3.14
CA GLY A 39 5.13 -13.81 3.69
C GLY A 39 4.58 -12.71 2.79
N PHE A 40 3.78 -11.82 3.38
CA PHE A 40 3.45 -10.51 2.83
C PHE A 40 4.77 -9.75 2.57
N ASN A 41 5.28 -9.87 1.35
CA ASN A 41 6.44 -9.12 0.89
C ASN A 41 5.91 -7.77 0.43
N GLY A 42 6.14 -6.72 1.23
CA GLY A 42 5.85 -5.32 0.89
C GLY A 42 6.75 -4.78 -0.23
N GLN A 43 6.91 -5.53 -1.31
CA GLN A 43 7.52 -5.05 -2.54
C GLN A 43 6.44 -4.27 -3.29
N MET A 44 6.64 -2.95 -3.43
CA MET A 44 5.97 -2.19 -4.48
C MET A 44 6.05 -2.99 -5.78
N PRO A 45 4.95 -3.08 -6.57
CA PRO A 45 4.99 -3.77 -7.86
C PRO A 45 6.19 -3.26 -8.64
N GLN A 46 7.08 -4.18 -9.05
CA GLN A 46 8.16 -3.79 -9.93
C GLN A 46 7.54 -3.21 -11.20
N ALA A 47 7.85 -1.95 -11.46
CA ALA A 47 7.61 -1.34 -12.75
C ALA A 47 8.07 -2.29 -13.86
N PRO A 48 7.38 -2.34 -15.02
CA PRO A 48 7.63 -3.28 -16.09
C PRO A 48 9.13 -3.44 -16.36
N ARG A 49 9.64 -4.67 -16.20
CA ARG A 49 11.07 -4.95 -16.36
C ARG A 49 11.45 -5.02 -17.84
N LYS A 50 12.26 -4.02 -18.24
CA LYS A 50 13.42 -4.00 -19.17
C LYS A 50 13.25 -3.34 -20.56
N LYS A 51 13.89 -2.17 -20.72
CA LYS A 51 15.30 -2.04 -21.18
C LYS A 51 15.95 -0.80 -20.53
N ASN A 52 17.22 -0.92 -20.14
CA ASN A 52 17.94 -0.02 -19.26
C ASN A 52 18.06 1.41 -19.82
N ASN A 53 17.46 2.40 -19.14
CA ASN A 53 18.05 3.71 -18.86
C ASN A 53 17.52 4.16 -17.48
N LYS A 54 18.41 4.30 -16.50
CA LYS A 54 18.04 4.64 -15.10
C LYS A 54 17.27 5.97 -15.01
N ALA A 55 17.48 6.84 -16.00
CA ALA A 55 16.74 8.08 -16.18
C ALA A 55 15.26 7.83 -16.53
N THR A 56 14.93 7.02 -17.54
CA THR A 56 13.52 6.68 -17.91
C THR A 56 12.70 6.17 -16.74
N ALA A 57 13.30 5.33 -15.88
CA ALA A 57 12.66 4.87 -14.64
C ALA A 57 12.47 6.00 -13.61
N LEU A 58 13.45 6.89 -13.46
CA LEU A 58 13.37 8.07 -12.60
C LEU A 58 12.29 9.07 -13.08
N ILE A 59 12.08 9.17 -14.39
CA ILE A 59 11.11 10.08 -15.00
C ILE A 59 9.70 9.51 -14.95
N ALA A 60 9.53 8.20 -15.16
CA ALA A 60 8.29 7.50 -14.85
C ALA A 60 7.95 7.67 -13.36
N VAL A 61 8.95 7.62 -12.47
CA VAL A 61 8.80 7.94 -11.04
C VAL A 61 8.43 9.41 -10.81
N ILE A 62 8.85 10.36 -11.64
CA ILE A 62 8.53 11.79 -11.46
C ILE A 62 7.19 12.16 -12.09
N VAL A 63 6.81 11.58 -13.23
CA VAL A 63 5.44 11.68 -13.75
C VAL A 63 4.48 10.99 -12.80
N ALA A 64 4.85 9.83 -12.25
CA ALA A 64 4.14 9.23 -11.12
C ALA A 64 4.17 10.13 -9.89
N ALA A 65 5.27 10.82 -9.57
CA ALA A 65 5.35 11.76 -8.46
C ALA A 65 4.48 13.00 -8.68
N VAL A 66 4.34 13.49 -9.92
CA VAL A 66 3.40 14.55 -10.30
C VAL A 66 1.97 14.07 -10.18
N LEU A 67 1.69 12.83 -10.60
CA LEU A 67 0.39 12.19 -10.40
C LEU A 67 0.10 11.90 -8.90
N VAL A 68 1.14 11.66 -8.09
CA VAL A 68 1.09 11.53 -6.62
C VAL A 68 1.04 12.89 -5.92
N ILE A 69 1.58 13.97 -6.50
CA ILE A 69 1.40 15.35 -6.01
C ILE A 69 -0.01 15.85 -6.35
N ILE A 70 -0.53 15.42 -7.49
CA ILE A 70 -1.96 15.50 -7.84
C ILE A 70 -2.76 14.53 -6.95
N GLY A 71 -2.16 13.53 -6.28
CA GLY A 71 -2.86 12.42 -5.61
C GLY A 71 -2.65 12.10 -4.12
N GLY A 72 -1.78 12.81 -3.41
CA GLY A 72 -1.34 12.36 -2.08
C GLY A 72 -0.83 13.46 -1.15
N GLY A 73 -0.83 14.73 -1.57
CA GLY A 73 -0.55 15.85 -0.69
C GLY A 73 -1.66 16.89 -0.82
N ALA A 74 -2.56 17.01 0.16
CA ALA A 74 -3.57 18.07 0.07
C ALA A 74 -2.96 19.42 0.42
N PHE A 75 -3.13 20.36 -0.49
CA PHE A 75 -2.87 21.77 -0.27
C PHE A 75 -4.06 22.39 0.49
N ALA A 76 -3.74 23.16 1.53
CA ALA A 76 -4.58 24.16 2.15
C ALA A 76 -4.85 25.33 1.18
N LEU A 77 -5.72 25.08 0.19
CA LEU A 77 -6.51 26.12 -0.50
C LEU A 77 -7.94 26.14 0.07
N THR A 78 -8.18 25.36 1.13
CA THR A 78 -9.49 25.07 1.68
C THR A 78 -9.99 26.09 2.69
N ARG A 79 -9.31 27.22 2.89
CA ARG A 79 -9.85 28.30 3.74
C ARG A 79 -11.08 28.99 3.12
N SER A 80 -11.47 28.64 1.89
CA SER A 80 -12.74 29.08 1.27
C SER A 80 -13.55 27.94 0.62
N LEU A 81 -13.72 26.80 1.28
CA LEU A 81 -14.62 25.71 0.87
C LEU A 81 -16.13 26.09 0.93
N SER A 82 -16.47 27.21 0.32
CA SER A 82 -17.81 27.55 -0.16
C SER A 82 -17.81 27.87 -1.67
N ALA A 83 -16.65 27.91 -2.35
CA ALA A 83 -16.54 28.25 -3.78
C ALA A 83 -15.82 27.15 -4.58
N SER A 84 -16.61 26.19 -5.06
CA SER A 84 -16.47 25.41 -6.32
C SER A 84 -15.10 25.36 -7.02
N GLY A 85 -14.32 24.29 -6.79
CA GLY A 85 -13.20 23.91 -7.67
C GLY A 85 -13.57 22.90 -8.77
N GLY A 86 -14.65 22.14 -8.60
CA GLY A 86 -15.08 21.12 -9.56
C GLY A 86 -15.74 21.70 -10.81
N PHE A 87 -15.76 20.90 -11.87
CA PHE A 87 -16.20 21.31 -13.21
C PHE A 87 -17.63 20.85 -13.51
N ALA A 88 -18.32 21.56 -14.40
CA ALA A 88 -19.70 21.24 -14.77
C ALA A 88 -19.83 19.95 -15.60
N SER A 89 -18.78 19.56 -16.33
CA SER A 89 -18.74 18.36 -17.16
C SER A 89 -17.32 17.80 -17.29
N PRO A 90 -17.16 16.54 -17.72
CA PRO A 90 -15.86 15.94 -18.03
C PRO A 90 -15.09 16.74 -19.08
N ASN A 91 -15.76 17.25 -20.13
CA ASN A 91 -15.12 18.09 -21.13
C ASN A 91 -14.60 19.42 -20.58
N ALA A 92 -15.33 20.05 -19.64
CA ALA A 92 -14.86 21.27 -19.00
C ALA A 92 -13.60 21.01 -18.16
N LEU A 93 -13.55 19.88 -17.45
CA LEU A 93 -12.36 19.43 -16.73
C LEU A 93 -11.20 19.15 -17.69
N ALA A 94 -11.43 18.39 -18.77
CA ALA A 94 -10.41 18.06 -19.77
C ALA A 94 -9.83 19.31 -20.45
N ASN A 95 -10.67 20.30 -20.75
CA ASN A 95 -10.22 21.61 -21.24
C ASN A 95 -9.33 22.34 -20.22
N SER A 96 -9.63 22.23 -18.93
CA SER A 96 -8.79 22.80 -17.87
C SER A 96 -7.44 22.08 -17.77
N ILE A 97 -7.43 20.75 -17.89
CA ILE A 97 -6.19 19.95 -17.94
C ILE A 97 -5.35 20.39 -19.14
N ASN A 98 -5.93 20.43 -20.34
CA ASN A 98 -5.24 20.90 -21.55
C ASN A 98 -4.69 22.33 -21.38
N SER A 99 -5.48 23.23 -20.79
CA SER A 99 -5.04 24.60 -20.50
C SER A 99 -3.87 24.64 -19.51
N ALA A 100 -3.87 23.77 -18.50
CA ALA A 100 -2.79 23.67 -17.53
C ALA A 100 -1.48 23.17 -18.16
N PHE A 101 -1.56 22.18 -19.08
CA PHE A 101 -0.41 21.71 -19.86
C PHE A 101 0.13 22.83 -20.77
N ASN A 102 -0.74 23.46 -21.58
CA ASN A 102 -0.35 24.51 -22.52
C ASN A 102 0.22 25.77 -21.85
N SER A 103 -0.23 26.09 -20.63
CA SER A 103 0.20 27.30 -19.91
C SER A 103 1.28 27.06 -18.85
N ASN A 104 1.76 25.82 -18.70
CA ASN A 104 2.68 25.40 -17.64
C ASN A 104 2.19 25.80 -16.23
N LYS A 105 0.90 25.57 -15.95
CA LYS A 105 0.25 25.93 -14.68
C LYS A 105 -0.40 24.71 -14.04
N LEU A 106 0.37 23.66 -13.80
CA LEU A 106 -0.14 22.44 -13.14
C LEU A 106 -0.75 22.71 -11.76
N THR A 107 -0.28 23.73 -11.04
CA THR A 107 -0.86 24.16 -9.77
C THR A 107 -2.33 24.58 -9.88
N SER A 108 -2.80 24.97 -11.06
CA SER A 108 -4.22 25.26 -11.30
C SER A 108 -5.11 24.02 -11.22
N LEU A 109 -4.56 22.81 -11.34
CA LEU A 109 -5.29 21.55 -11.21
C LEU A 109 -5.51 21.13 -9.76
N ALA A 110 -4.90 21.80 -8.78
CA ALA A 110 -5.10 21.47 -7.37
C ALA A 110 -6.56 21.57 -6.93
N THR A 111 -7.33 22.51 -7.50
CA THR A 111 -8.77 22.65 -7.23
C THR A 111 -9.63 21.65 -7.99
N ALA A 112 -9.05 20.95 -8.96
CA ALA A 112 -9.72 19.91 -9.75
C ALA A 112 -9.72 18.55 -9.04
N LEU A 113 -9.01 18.40 -7.92
CA LEU A 113 -8.88 17.12 -7.21
C LEU A 113 -10.14 16.74 -6.44
N SER A 114 -10.42 15.43 -6.37
CA SER A 114 -11.53 14.86 -5.62
C SER A 114 -11.51 15.32 -4.15
N PRO A 115 -12.57 16.01 -3.67
CA PRO A 115 -12.67 16.41 -2.27
C PRO A 115 -12.61 15.25 -1.29
N SER A 116 -13.26 14.12 -1.61
CA SER A 116 -13.24 12.93 -0.76
C SER A 116 -11.83 12.34 -0.59
N GLU A 117 -11.06 12.24 -1.69
CA GLU A 117 -9.66 11.77 -1.67
C GLU A 117 -8.75 12.71 -0.90
N LEU A 118 -8.87 14.02 -1.14
CA LEU A 118 -8.10 15.02 -0.39
C LEU A 118 -8.39 14.96 1.10
N LYS A 119 -9.67 14.82 1.48
CA LYS A 119 -10.07 14.70 2.88
C LYS A 119 -9.50 13.43 3.50
N ALA A 120 -9.57 12.29 2.81
CA ALA A 120 -9.02 11.03 3.30
C ALA A 120 -7.51 11.12 3.52
N ALA A 121 -6.77 11.68 2.56
CA ALA A 121 -5.31 11.79 2.59
C ALA A 121 -4.78 12.73 3.70
N THR A 122 -5.59 13.67 4.20
CA THR A 122 -5.12 14.71 5.16
C THR A 122 -5.80 14.74 6.50
N THR A 123 -6.79 13.88 6.74
CA THR A 123 -7.48 13.86 8.03
C THR A 123 -6.52 13.65 9.21
N TRP A 124 -5.50 12.81 9.05
CA TRP A 124 -4.50 12.54 10.08
C TRP A 124 -3.75 13.80 10.56
N GLN A 125 -3.58 14.81 9.69
CA GLN A 125 -2.89 16.05 10.03
C GLN A 125 -3.63 16.86 11.11
N LYS A 126 -4.95 16.67 11.27
CA LYS A 126 -5.73 17.33 12.32
C LYS A 126 -5.36 16.85 13.71
N ASP A 127 -5.02 15.58 13.81
CA ASP A 127 -4.64 14.90 15.05
C ASP A 127 -3.12 14.87 15.25
N TYR A 128 -2.36 15.21 14.21
CA TYR A 128 -0.91 15.27 14.24
C TYR A 128 -0.44 16.38 15.19
N LYS A 129 0.33 15.97 16.19
CA LYS A 129 1.02 16.89 17.10
C LYS A 129 2.51 16.70 16.86
N ALA A 130 3.18 17.73 16.38
CA ALA A 130 4.64 17.72 16.32
C ALA A 130 5.17 17.52 17.74
N ASN A 131 5.84 16.39 17.98
CA ASN A 131 6.46 16.05 19.25
C ASN A 131 7.98 16.02 19.07
N GLY A 132 8.69 16.86 19.82
CA GLY A 132 10.12 17.05 19.62
C GLY A 132 10.43 17.97 18.43
N LYS A 133 11.54 17.71 17.72
CA LYS A 133 12.01 18.57 16.62
C LYS A 133 11.32 18.28 15.28
N ALA A 134 10.79 17.07 15.10
CA ALA A 134 10.23 16.63 13.83
C ALA A 134 8.75 17.04 13.66
N ASP A 135 8.42 17.50 12.47
CA ASP A 135 7.11 17.87 11.97
C ASP A 135 6.98 17.38 10.52
N TRP A 136 6.65 16.11 10.37
CA TRP A 136 6.54 15.42 9.08
C TRP A 136 5.38 15.92 8.22
N SER A 137 4.41 16.64 8.82
CA SER A 137 3.34 17.31 8.06
C SER A 137 3.90 18.33 7.05
N LYS A 138 5.10 18.88 7.32
CA LYS A 138 5.75 19.86 6.45
C LYS A 138 6.19 19.30 5.09
N LEU A 139 6.41 17.98 4.97
CA LEU A 139 6.81 17.36 3.69
C LEU A 139 5.71 17.45 2.64
N VAL A 140 4.47 17.42 3.09
CA VAL A 140 3.25 17.48 2.27
C VAL A 140 2.51 18.79 2.50
N SER A 141 3.21 19.81 3.02
CA SER A 141 2.62 21.13 3.22
C SER A 141 2.29 21.77 1.87
N PRO A 142 1.35 22.71 1.87
CA PRO A 142 1.03 23.48 0.68
C PRO A 142 2.28 24.05 -0.01
N GLU A 143 3.12 24.72 0.78
CA GLU A 143 4.35 25.35 0.32
C GLU A 143 5.34 24.32 -0.23
N ALA A 144 5.47 23.16 0.43
CA ALA A 144 6.37 22.10 -0.02
C ALA A 144 5.94 21.53 -1.39
N LEU A 145 4.65 21.27 -1.57
CA LEU A 145 4.11 20.78 -2.84
C LEU A 145 4.25 21.82 -3.96
N ALA A 146 3.98 23.09 -3.67
CA ALA A 146 4.20 24.18 -4.64
C ALA A 146 5.68 24.30 -5.03
N ASP A 147 6.59 24.14 -4.07
CA ASP A 147 8.04 24.11 -4.32
C ASP A 147 8.40 22.96 -5.28
N TYR A 148 7.85 21.76 -5.07
CA TYR A 148 8.10 20.60 -5.92
C TYR A 148 7.53 20.78 -7.34
N ILE A 149 6.27 21.21 -7.46
CA ILE A 149 5.62 21.46 -8.76
C ILE A 149 6.36 22.55 -9.52
N GLY A 150 6.83 23.60 -8.82
CA GLY A 150 7.60 24.69 -9.44
C GLY A 150 8.93 24.26 -10.05
N GLN A 151 9.42 23.05 -9.74
CA GLN A 151 10.61 22.47 -10.35
C GLN A 151 10.32 21.69 -11.64
N ILE A 152 9.07 21.68 -12.10
CA ILE A 152 8.64 20.97 -13.30
C ILE A 152 8.15 21.99 -14.32
N ASP A 153 8.76 21.95 -15.50
CA ASP A 153 8.48 22.86 -16.60
C ASP A 153 7.88 22.09 -17.79
N LEU A 154 6.63 22.45 -18.13
CA LEU A 154 5.86 21.94 -19.26
C LEU A 154 5.66 22.98 -20.36
N SER A 155 6.36 24.12 -20.34
CA SER A 155 6.06 25.31 -21.17
C SER A 155 6.03 25.11 -22.69
N LYS A 156 6.45 23.96 -23.20
CA LYS A 156 6.37 23.60 -24.62
C LYS A 156 5.57 22.33 -24.87
N SER A 157 4.66 21.96 -23.96
CA SER A 157 3.83 20.75 -24.07
C SER A 157 2.48 21.05 -24.70
N THR A 158 2.09 20.22 -25.67
CA THR A 158 0.74 20.15 -26.23
C THR A 158 0.23 18.72 -26.09
N ILE A 159 -1.05 18.58 -25.76
CA ILE A 159 -1.71 17.28 -25.66
C ILE A 159 -2.88 17.18 -26.64
N GLU A 160 -3.06 15.98 -27.21
CA GLU A 160 -4.34 15.55 -27.79
C GLU A 160 -4.99 14.58 -26.81
N TYR A 161 -6.29 14.72 -26.60
CA TYR A 161 -7.01 13.90 -25.64
C TYR A 161 -8.42 13.56 -26.13
N THR A 162 -8.94 12.46 -25.61
CA THR A 162 -10.34 12.04 -25.74
C THR A 162 -11.00 12.02 -24.39
N VAL A 163 -12.31 12.26 -24.37
CA VAL A 163 -13.15 12.13 -23.17
C VAL A 163 -14.16 11.04 -23.43
N ASP A 164 -14.16 10.02 -22.58
CA ASP A 164 -15.07 8.87 -22.64
C ASP A 164 -15.91 8.83 -21.35
N GLU A 165 -17.16 9.24 -21.45
CA GLU A 165 -18.12 9.17 -20.35
C GLU A 165 -18.59 7.74 -20.18
N LYS A 166 -18.08 7.08 -19.14
CA LYS A 166 -18.41 5.67 -18.88
C LYS A 166 -19.73 5.52 -18.14
N SER A 167 -19.98 6.40 -17.16
CA SER A 167 -21.21 6.43 -16.38
C SER A 167 -21.53 7.84 -15.90
N GLU A 168 -22.67 8.01 -15.23
CA GLU A 168 -23.07 9.31 -14.68
C GLU A 168 -22.09 9.91 -13.67
N ASN A 169 -21.23 9.07 -13.07
CA ASN A 169 -20.31 9.42 -12.00
C ASN A 169 -18.83 9.16 -12.33
N LEU A 170 -18.53 8.68 -13.54
CA LEU A 170 -17.16 8.31 -13.96
C LEU A 170 -16.94 8.58 -15.45
N SER A 171 -15.79 9.18 -15.76
CA SER A 171 -15.31 9.34 -17.13
C SER A 171 -13.80 9.21 -17.20
N LEU A 172 -13.31 8.84 -18.38
CA LEU A 172 -11.89 8.74 -18.68
C LEU A 172 -11.47 9.89 -19.59
N ILE A 173 -10.39 10.58 -19.22
CA ILE A 173 -9.74 11.59 -20.04
C ILE A 173 -8.42 10.97 -20.49
N THR A 174 -8.38 10.46 -21.71
CA THR A 174 -7.22 9.75 -22.26
C THR A 174 -6.40 10.69 -23.13
N ILE A 175 -5.17 10.98 -22.71
CA ILE A 175 -4.18 11.68 -23.51
C ILE A 175 -3.60 10.69 -24.51
N THR A 176 -3.93 10.88 -25.78
CA THR A 176 -3.53 10.02 -26.90
C THR A 176 -2.26 10.50 -27.59
N LYS A 177 -1.94 11.78 -27.44
CA LYS A 177 -0.63 12.33 -27.84
C LYS A 177 -0.19 13.36 -26.82
N TRP A 178 1.10 13.34 -26.51
CA TRP A 178 1.75 14.39 -25.74
C TRP A 178 3.06 14.72 -26.44
N GLU A 179 3.08 15.85 -27.13
CA GLU A 179 4.24 16.35 -27.85
C GLU A 179 4.76 17.59 -27.14
N GLY A 180 6.05 17.65 -26.87
CA GLY A 180 6.62 18.86 -26.31
C GLY A 180 7.93 18.69 -25.60
N GLU A 181 8.16 19.57 -24.62
CA GLU A 181 9.32 19.53 -23.73
C GLU A 181 8.85 19.48 -22.28
N VAL A 182 9.37 18.52 -21.53
CA VAL A 182 9.17 18.37 -20.08
C VAL A 182 10.53 18.45 -19.43
N THR A 183 10.74 19.41 -18.55
CA THR A 183 11.99 19.52 -17.79
C THR A 183 11.72 19.39 -16.30
N ILE A 184 12.42 18.46 -15.66
CA ILE A 184 12.46 18.33 -14.20
C ILE A 184 13.80 18.87 -13.72
N LYS A 185 13.74 20.02 -13.05
CA LYS A 185 14.91 20.74 -12.58
C LYS A 185 15.61 19.95 -11.46
N PRO A 186 16.95 19.75 -11.51
CA PRO A 186 17.70 19.10 -10.42
C PRO A 186 17.49 19.75 -9.04
N GLU A 187 17.11 21.04 -9.02
CA GLU A 187 16.69 21.81 -7.85
C GLU A 187 15.49 21.19 -7.12
N LEU A 188 14.71 20.31 -7.76
CA LEU A 188 13.69 19.49 -7.09
C LEU A 188 14.28 18.75 -5.89
N VAL A 189 15.48 18.20 -6.06
CA VAL A 189 16.16 17.48 -4.99
C VAL A 189 16.60 18.40 -3.86
N ASP A 190 17.00 19.62 -4.20
CA ASP A 190 17.34 20.64 -3.19
C ASP A 190 16.09 21.04 -2.40
N LYS A 191 14.93 21.14 -3.06
CA LYS A 191 13.64 21.39 -2.39
C LYS A 191 13.19 20.23 -1.51
N ILE A 192 13.32 18.99 -1.98
CA ILE A 192 13.06 17.79 -1.18
C ILE A 192 13.96 17.79 0.06
N ARG A 193 15.27 18.04 -0.12
CA ARG A 193 16.24 18.14 0.99
C ARG A 193 15.82 19.21 2.01
N GLN A 194 15.55 20.43 1.55
CA GLN A 194 15.16 21.54 2.42
C GLN A 194 13.90 21.22 3.23
N ASN A 195 12.86 20.70 2.57
CA ASN A 195 11.61 20.37 3.26
C ASN A 195 11.76 19.16 4.18
N TYR A 196 12.59 18.19 3.82
CA TYR A 196 12.90 17.05 4.66
C TYR A 196 13.70 17.46 5.91
N GLU A 197 14.75 18.27 5.79
CA GLU A 197 15.48 18.79 6.96
C GLU A 197 14.57 19.65 7.85
N LYS A 198 13.69 20.46 7.24
CA LYS A 198 12.70 21.27 7.97
C LYS A 198 11.65 20.41 8.69
N ALA A 199 11.28 19.27 8.08
CA ALA A 199 10.37 18.30 8.65
C ALA A 199 11.05 17.42 9.71
N LYS A 200 12.30 17.04 9.53
CA LYS A 200 13.10 16.29 10.51
C LYS A 200 13.45 17.17 11.72
N GLY A 201 13.65 18.47 11.49
CA GLY A 201 14.14 19.42 12.48
C GLY A 201 15.65 19.31 12.75
N GLU A 202 16.34 18.49 11.96
CA GLU A 202 17.78 18.21 12.03
C GLU A 202 18.35 18.05 10.62
N LYS A 203 19.69 18.04 10.53
CA LYS A 203 20.36 17.78 9.25
C LYS A 203 20.21 16.31 8.86
N LEU A 204 20.29 16.05 7.55
CA LEU A 204 20.33 14.70 7.03
C LEU A 204 21.53 13.91 7.56
N THR A 205 21.34 12.62 7.77
CA THR A 205 22.45 11.67 7.98
C THR A 205 23.29 11.55 6.70
N ALA A 206 24.47 10.94 6.81
CA ALA A 206 25.33 10.70 5.64
C ALA A 206 24.62 9.87 4.56
N ASN A 207 23.87 8.83 4.96
CA ASN A 207 23.11 7.99 4.05
C ASN A 207 21.93 8.74 3.41
N GLU A 208 21.17 9.52 4.19
CA GLU A 208 20.09 10.36 3.67
C GLU A 208 20.62 11.40 2.65
N SER A 209 21.75 12.06 2.96
CA SER A 209 22.38 12.99 2.03
C SER A 209 22.85 12.28 0.76
N SER A 210 23.54 11.14 0.90
CA SER A 210 24.04 10.36 -0.24
C SER A 210 22.91 9.94 -1.18
N MET A 211 21.77 9.50 -0.63
CA MET A 211 20.60 9.11 -1.43
C MET A 211 20.07 10.30 -2.27
N LEU A 212 19.97 11.49 -1.66
CA LEU A 212 19.54 12.69 -2.38
C LEU A 212 20.61 13.18 -3.37
N ASP A 213 21.89 13.08 -3.02
CA ASP A 213 22.99 13.42 -3.93
C ASP A 213 22.98 12.52 -5.18
N ASP A 214 22.75 11.22 -5.01
CA ASP A 214 22.59 10.26 -6.10
C ASP A 214 21.35 10.56 -6.96
N MET A 215 20.24 10.94 -6.33
CA MET A 215 19.03 11.37 -7.04
C MET A 215 19.29 12.63 -7.86
N LYS A 216 19.97 13.63 -7.29
CA LYS A 216 20.31 14.88 -7.98
C LYS A 216 21.28 14.65 -9.14
N SER A 217 22.30 13.81 -8.92
CA SER A 217 23.25 13.39 -9.95
C SER A 217 22.56 12.69 -11.12
N SER A 218 21.57 11.84 -10.82
CA SER A 218 20.78 11.15 -11.84
C SER A 218 19.91 12.13 -12.64
N LEU A 219 19.22 13.05 -11.97
CA LEU A 219 18.44 14.11 -12.63
C LEU A 219 19.30 15.05 -13.47
N SER A 220 20.51 15.37 -13.02
CA SER A 220 21.40 16.28 -13.74
C SER A 220 21.92 15.70 -15.06
N LYS A 221 21.89 14.37 -15.21
CA LYS A 221 22.31 13.69 -16.45
C LYS A 221 21.19 13.69 -17.49
N GLU A 222 19.95 13.52 -17.05
CA GLU A 222 18.76 13.48 -17.90
C GLU A 222 17.59 14.14 -17.18
N SER A 223 17.44 15.45 -17.38
CA SER A 223 16.38 16.28 -16.78
C SER A 223 15.32 16.73 -17.77
N THR A 224 15.60 16.68 -19.08
CA THR A 224 14.71 17.21 -20.13
C THR A 224 14.31 16.10 -21.11
N PHE A 225 13.01 16.04 -21.36
CA PHE A 225 12.31 15.14 -22.27
C PHE A 225 11.76 15.96 -23.41
N SER A 226 11.98 15.53 -24.64
CA SER A 226 11.60 16.31 -25.84
C SER A 226 10.99 15.43 -26.92
N GLY A 227 9.97 15.93 -27.60
CA GLY A 227 9.26 15.21 -28.65
C GLY A 227 8.05 14.46 -28.09
N ASN A 228 7.86 13.21 -28.53
CA ASN A 228 6.78 12.35 -28.04
C ASN A 228 7.05 11.91 -26.60
N ILE A 229 6.44 12.62 -25.65
CA ILE A 229 6.61 12.39 -24.21
C ILE A 229 6.02 11.03 -23.81
N LEU A 230 4.86 10.63 -24.34
CA LEU A 230 4.28 9.31 -24.05
C LEU A 230 5.25 8.19 -24.43
N GLY A 231 5.84 8.28 -25.63
CA GLY A 231 6.85 7.32 -26.08
C GLY A 231 8.11 7.31 -25.24
N GLN A 232 8.54 8.45 -24.69
CA GLN A 232 9.68 8.52 -23.77
C GLN A 232 9.39 7.92 -22.39
N LEU A 233 8.12 7.86 -22.00
CA LEU A 233 7.65 7.23 -20.77
C LEU A 233 7.29 5.74 -20.97
N ASP A 234 7.46 5.21 -22.18
CA ASP A 234 7.04 3.86 -22.56
C ASP A 234 5.51 3.65 -22.35
N LEU A 235 4.73 4.67 -22.70
CA LEU A 235 3.27 4.69 -22.63
C LEU A 235 2.67 4.87 -24.02
N ASP A 236 1.65 4.07 -24.35
CA ASP A 236 0.83 4.29 -25.55
C ASP A 236 -0.16 5.44 -25.33
N THR A 237 -0.72 5.53 -24.13
CA THR A 237 -1.67 6.56 -23.69
C THR A 237 -1.49 6.84 -22.21
N LEU A 238 -1.87 8.04 -21.77
CA LEU A 238 -2.01 8.39 -20.36
C LEU A 238 -3.49 8.66 -20.04
N THR A 239 -4.11 7.84 -19.20
CA THR A 239 -5.53 7.99 -18.84
C THR A 239 -5.67 8.62 -17.47
N ILE A 240 -6.42 9.72 -17.40
CA ILE A 240 -6.83 10.39 -16.16
C ILE A 240 -8.28 10.02 -15.88
N VAL A 241 -8.56 9.47 -14.70
CA VAL A 241 -9.93 9.16 -14.28
C VAL A 241 -10.54 10.39 -13.62
N SER A 242 -11.73 10.76 -14.05
CA SER A 242 -12.52 11.79 -13.38
C SER A 242 -13.82 11.24 -12.82
N VAL A 243 -14.18 11.71 -11.64
CA VAL A 243 -15.32 11.27 -10.84
C VAL A 243 -16.24 12.43 -10.53
N LYS A 244 -17.52 12.14 -10.33
CA LYS A 244 -18.52 13.12 -9.92
C LYS A 244 -18.74 13.10 -8.41
N GLU A 245 -18.65 14.27 -7.79
CA GLU A 245 -18.94 14.52 -6.38
C GLU A 245 -19.80 15.78 -6.25
N ASP A 246 -20.90 15.71 -5.51
CA ASP A 246 -21.81 16.83 -5.28
C ASP A 246 -22.19 17.61 -6.56
N GLY A 247 -22.43 16.86 -7.66
CA GLY A 247 -22.85 17.40 -8.95
C GLY A 247 -21.72 17.99 -9.82
N LYS A 248 -20.47 17.92 -9.39
CA LYS A 248 -19.30 18.45 -10.13
C LYS A 248 -18.27 17.37 -10.41
N TRP A 249 -17.48 17.58 -11.45
CA TRP A 249 -16.46 16.66 -11.92
C TRP A 249 -15.08 17.04 -11.39
N TYR A 250 -14.35 16.03 -10.94
CA TYR A 250 -13.03 16.14 -10.33
C TYR A 250 -12.11 15.05 -10.87
N ILE A 251 -10.80 15.30 -10.86
CA ILE A 251 -9.77 14.29 -11.05
C ILE A 251 -9.77 13.37 -9.82
N SER A 252 -9.78 12.06 -10.05
CA SER A 252 -9.54 11.03 -9.04
C SER A 252 -8.13 10.48 -9.22
N PRO A 253 -7.15 10.97 -8.47
CA PRO A 253 -5.79 10.44 -8.51
C PRO A 253 -5.71 8.96 -8.16
N ALA A 254 -6.46 8.51 -7.15
CA ALA A 254 -6.43 7.12 -6.71
C ALA A 254 -6.98 6.19 -7.80
N MET A 255 -8.08 6.56 -8.48
CA MET A 255 -8.58 5.78 -9.62
C MET A 255 -7.71 5.92 -10.87
N THR A 256 -7.07 7.07 -11.09
CA THR A 256 -6.11 7.26 -12.18
C THR A 256 -4.94 6.29 -12.05
N MET A 257 -4.42 6.11 -10.83
CA MET A 257 -3.38 5.13 -10.57
C MET A 257 -3.89 3.70 -10.77
N ALA A 258 -5.11 3.39 -10.31
CA ALA A 258 -5.72 2.07 -10.50
C ALA A 258 -5.93 1.73 -11.98
N GLU A 259 -6.42 2.67 -12.79
CA GLU A 259 -6.59 2.54 -14.25
C GLU A 259 -5.25 2.26 -14.94
N GLN A 260 -4.19 3.01 -14.57
CA GLN A 260 -2.86 2.86 -15.17
C GLN A 260 -2.18 1.53 -14.80
N MET A 261 -2.43 1.02 -13.59
CA MET A 261 -1.88 -0.24 -13.09
C MET A 261 -2.71 -1.46 -13.51
N TYR A 262 -3.90 -1.24 -14.06
CA TYR A 262 -4.80 -2.33 -14.42
C TYR A 262 -4.22 -3.17 -15.56
N PRO A 263 -4.15 -4.51 -15.44
CA PRO A 263 -3.61 -5.35 -16.50
C PRO A 263 -4.39 -5.15 -17.81
N THR A 264 -3.69 -4.82 -18.89
CA THR A 264 -4.29 -4.65 -20.23
C THR A 264 -4.79 -5.97 -20.85
N SER A 265 -4.62 -7.10 -20.16
CA SER A 265 -4.99 -8.43 -20.63
C SER A 265 -6.46 -8.77 -20.33
N SER A 266 -7.29 -8.84 -21.38
CA SER A 266 -8.62 -9.49 -21.49
C SER A 266 -9.75 -9.17 -20.48
N ILE A 267 -9.45 -8.63 -19.31
CA ILE A 267 -10.44 -8.28 -18.30
C ILE A 267 -10.67 -6.77 -18.40
N ARG A 268 -11.94 -6.36 -18.47
CA ARG A 268 -12.31 -4.96 -18.56
C ARG A 268 -12.76 -4.46 -17.18
N PRO A 269 -12.38 -3.24 -16.77
CA PRO A 269 -12.95 -2.62 -15.59
C PRO A 269 -14.48 -2.52 -15.69
N ASN A 270 -15.15 -2.65 -14.54
CA ASN A 270 -16.59 -2.52 -14.41
C ASN A 270 -16.96 -1.04 -14.21
N TYR A 271 -16.86 -0.23 -15.26
CA TYR A 271 -17.17 1.20 -15.16
C TYR A 271 -18.65 1.51 -14.88
N ASP A 272 -19.53 0.52 -15.06
CA ASP A 272 -20.97 0.59 -14.75
C ASP A 272 -21.28 0.27 -13.27
N ALA A 273 -20.25 0.00 -12.45
CA ALA A 273 -20.44 -0.34 -11.05
C ALA A 273 -21.11 0.79 -10.27
N ASP A 274 -22.15 0.45 -9.51
CA ASP A 274 -22.80 1.37 -8.57
C ASP A 274 -22.04 1.41 -7.24
N PHE A 275 -21.17 2.40 -7.11
CA PHE A 275 -20.42 2.71 -5.89
C PHE A 275 -21.03 3.89 -5.10
N THR A 276 -22.06 4.56 -5.62
CA THR A 276 -22.65 5.75 -5.01
C THR A 276 -23.85 5.44 -4.12
N ASP A 277 -24.66 4.45 -4.48
CA ASP A 277 -25.86 4.04 -3.73
C ASP A 277 -25.61 2.75 -2.95
N VAL A 278 -24.80 2.87 -1.89
CA VAL A 278 -24.53 1.76 -0.98
C VAL A 278 -24.91 2.15 0.45
N LYS A 279 -25.46 1.19 1.19
CA LYS A 279 -25.70 1.34 2.62
C LYS A 279 -24.45 0.87 3.38
N GLY A 280 -23.89 1.75 4.21
CA GLY A 280 -22.81 1.43 5.11
C GLY A 280 -23.26 0.63 6.33
N ALA A 281 -22.30 0.31 7.19
CA ALA A 281 -22.57 -0.39 8.45
C ALA A 281 -23.26 0.51 9.49
N SER A 282 -23.89 -0.10 10.49
CA SER A 282 -24.55 0.63 11.58
C SER A 282 -23.56 1.11 12.66
N SER A 283 -22.40 0.45 12.80
CA SER A 283 -21.30 0.84 13.68
C SER A 283 -19.93 0.75 13.01
N ALA A 284 -18.91 1.34 13.63
CA ALA A 284 -17.52 1.25 13.20
C ALA A 284 -17.03 -0.21 13.18
N GLU A 285 -17.34 -0.96 14.23
CA GLU A 285 -17.00 -2.38 14.37
C GLU A 285 -17.67 -3.21 13.27
N GLU A 286 -18.95 -2.96 12.97
CA GLU A 286 -19.66 -3.64 11.90
C GLU A 286 -19.08 -3.33 10.52
N ALA A 287 -18.52 -2.13 10.31
CA ALA A 287 -17.84 -1.82 9.06
C ALA A 287 -16.61 -2.71 8.83
N VAL A 288 -15.81 -2.92 9.89
CA VAL A 288 -14.61 -3.77 9.83
C VAL A 288 -14.98 -5.25 9.78
N SER A 289 -15.84 -5.72 10.67
CA SER A 289 -16.24 -7.13 10.69
C SER A 289 -16.98 -7.51 9.42
N GLY A 290 -17.88 -6.66 8.92
CA GLY A 290 -18.62 -6.87 7.69
C GLY A 290 -17.74 -6.95 6.45
N LEU A 291 -16.72 -6.09 6.34
CA LEU A 291 -15.74 -6.14 5.25
C LEU A 291 -14.97 -7.47 5.23
N VAL A 292 -14.49 -7.92 6.40
CA VAL A 292 -13.74 -9.18 6.54
C VAL A 292 -14.65 -10.39 6.34
N ASP A 293 -15.86 -10.35 6.90
CA ASP A 293 -16.86 -11.40 6.75
C ASP A 293 -17.26 -11.57 5.27
N ALA A 294 -17.38 -10.48 4.51
CA ALA A 294 -17.65 -10.54 3.07
C ALA A 294 -16.57 -11.33 2.33
N LEU A 295 -15.28 -11.00 2.53
CA LEU A 295 -14.17 -11.74 1.94
C LEU A 295 -14.16 -13.21 2.37
N ARG A 296 -14.37 -13.47 3.67
CA ARG A 296 -14.42 -14.82 4.23
C ARG A 296 -15.55 -15.66 3.60
N ASN A 297 -16.68 -15.02 3.32
CA ASN A 297 -17.85 -15.66 2.71
C ASN A 297 -17.75 -15.76 1.17
N GLY A 298 -16.59 -15.42 0.60
CA GLY A 298 -16.30 -15.59 -0.82
C GLY A 298 -16.62 -14.38 -1.70
N ALA A 299 -16.99 -13.23 -1.13
CA ALA A 299 -17.13 -12.00 -1.90
C ALA A 299 -15.76 -11.55 -2.42
N GLY A 300 -15.68 -11.26 -3.72
CA GLY A 300 -14.54 -10.58 -4.32
C GLY A 300 -14.53 -9.10 -3.95
N MET A 301 -13.39 -8.44 -4.17
CA MET A 301 -13.28 -6.99 -3.92
C MET A 301 -14.24 -6.17 -4.81
N GLY A 302 -14.57 -6.69 -5.99
CA GLY A 302 -15.54 -6.08 -6.91
C GLY A 302 -17.01 -6.26 -6.50
N ASP A 303 -17.32 -7.05 -5.48
CA ASP A 303 -18.69 -7.34 -5.10
C ASP A 303 -19.26 -6.27 -4.16
N LYS A 304 -20.53 -5.90 -4.37
CA LYS A 304 -21.23 -4.89 -3.55
C LYS A 304 -21.27 -5.27 -2.07
N ASP A 305 -21.30 -6.56 -1.76
CA ASP A 305 -21.25 -7.08 -0.39
C ASP A 305 -19.93 -6.76 0.32
N PHE A 306 -18.83 -6.59 -0.44
CA PHE A 306 -17.54 -6.15 0.07
C PHE A 306 -17.40 -4.62 0.01
N TYR A 307 -17.47 -4.03 -1.19
CA TYR A 307 -17.09 -2.62 -1.36
C TYR A 307 -18.03 -1.65 -0.65
N ARG A 308 -19.27 -2.03 -0.32
CA ARG A 308 -20.19 -1.18 0.47
C ARG A 308 -19.61 -0.75 1.81
N TYR A 309 -18.68 -1.54 2.36
CA TYR A 309 -18.01 -1.24 3.62
C TYR A 309 -16.82 -0.31 3.46
N LEU A 310 -16.40 0.04 2.25
CA LEU A 310 -15.27 0.94 2.02
C LEU A 310 -15.70 2.40 1.95
N ASP A 311 -14.82 3.32 2.37
CA ASP A 311 -14.96 4.77 2.15
C ASP A 311 -14.96 5.06 0.64
N LEU A 312 -15.54 6.19 0.25
CA LEU A 312 -15.87 6.48 -1.14
C LEU A 312 -14.68 6.35 -2.12
N PRO A 313 -13.46 6.85 -1.81
CA PRO A 313 -12.30 6.67 -2.70
C PRO A 313 -11.96 5.20 -2.97
N GLU A 314 -11.81 4.41 -1.90
CA GLU A 314 -11.44 3.00 -1.99
C GLU A 314 -12.58 2.16 -2.56
N ARG A 315 -13.83 2.50 -2.24
CA ARG A 315 -15.04 1.87 -2.77
C ARG A 315 -15.11 1.95 -4.28
N ARG A 316 -14.82 3.12 -4.87
CA ARG A 316 -14.81 3.30 -6.32
C ARG A 316 -13.78 2.40 -6.99
N ILE A 317 -12.58 2.33 -6.42
CA ILE A 317 -11.51 1.47 -6.94
C ILE A 317 -11.93 0.01 -6.86
N ALA A 318 -12.44 -0.43 -5.71
CA ALA A 318 -12.89 -1.80 -5.51
C ALA A 318 -14.04 -2.16 -6.47
N ALA A 319 -15.06 -1.30 -6.60
CA ALA A 319 -16.21 -1.54 -7.46
C ALA A 319 -15.85 -1.62 -8.95
N VAL A 320 -14.96 -0.72 -9.43
CA VAL A 320 -14.61 -0.62 -10.85
C VAL A 320 -13.49 -1.61 -11.23
N TYR A 321 -12.48 -1.77 -10.37
CA TYR A 321 -11.28 -2.55 -10.68
C TYR A 321 -11.15 -3.85 -9.87
N GLY A 322 -11.89 -4.03 -8.78
CA GLY A 322 -11.77 -5.19 -7.89
C GLY A 322 -12.29 -6.52 -8.46
N GLY A 323 -12.97 -6.49 -9.61
CA GLY A 323 -13.37 -7.69 -10.36
C GLY A 323 -12.25 -8.27 -11.25
N ALA A 324 -11.10 -7.60 -11.37
CA ALA A 324 -9.99 -8.08 -12.18
C ALA A 324 -9.33 -9.31 -11.55
N GLY A 325 -9.47 -10.46 -12.21
CA GLY A 325 -8.61 -11.61 -11.94
C GLY A 325 -9.11 -12.56 -10.84
N SER A 326 -10.31 -12.38 -10.30
CA SER A 326 -10.89 -13.36 -9.36
C SER A 326 -11.57 -14.51 -10.09
N GLY A 327 -10.77 -15.34 -10.76
CA GLY A 327 -11.15 -16.68 -11.21
C GLY A 327 -10.88 -17.76 -10.18
N SER A 328 -10.51 -17.39 -8.95
CA SER A 328 -10.24 -18.36 -7.89
C SER A 328 -11.44 -18.44 -6.95
N ASP A 329 -12.18 -19.55 -7.05
CA ASP A 329 -13.09 -20.09 -6.03
C ASP A 329 -12.36 -20.43 -4.70
N THR A 330 -11.26 -19.75 -4.38
CA THR A 330 -10.60 -19.84 -3.09
C THR A 330 -11.47 -19.13 -2.08
N ASN A 331 -12.35 -19.89 -1.47
CA ASN A 331 -12.95 -19.54 -0.20
C ASN A 331 -11.81 -19.39 0.83
N ILE A 332 -11.24 -18.19 0.92
CA ILE A 332 -10.16 -17.84 1.85
C ILE A 332 -10.59 -18.02 3.32
N GLY A 333 -11.89 -18.17 3.55
CA GLY A 333 -12.50 -18.41 4.84
C GLY A 333 -12.75 -19.87 5.20
N ALA A 334 -12.49 -20.81 4.30
CA ALA A 334 -12.69 -22.23 4.58
C ALA A 334 -11.80 -22.64 5.77
N GLY A 335 -12.42 -23.19 6.82
CA GLY A 335 -11.72 -23.59 8.02
C GLY A 335 -11.31 -22.45 8.97
N ILE A 336 -11.81 -21.22 8.76
CA ILE A 336 -11.57 -20.08 9.65
C ILE A 336 -12.87 -19.64 10.32
N GLN A 337 -12.93 -19.64 11.65
CA GLN A 337 -14.03 -19.05 12.40
C GLN A 337 -13.55 -17.83 13.17
N VAL A 338 -14.28 -16.72 13.06
CA VAL A 338 -13.98 -15.47 13.76
C VAL A 338 -15.13 -15.14 14.70
N HIS A 339 -14.80 -14.99 15.98
CA HIS A 339 -15.69 -14.43 16.99
C HIS A 339 -15.25 -12.99 17.26
N TRP A 340 -15.96 -12.04 16.67
CA TRP A 340 -15.64 -10.63 16.79
C TRP A 340 -15.86 -10.12 18.22
N GLY A 341 -14.80 -9.52 18.77
CA GLY A 341 -14.82 -8.76 20.02
C GLY A 341 -14.25 -7.36 19.80
N LEU A 342 -14.45 -6.81 18.61
CA LEU A 342 -13.88 -5.53 18.18
C LEU A 342 -14.31 -4.38 19.10
N THR A 343 -13.42 -3.41 19.26
CA THR A 343 -13.65 -2.20 20.05
C THR A 343 -13.26 -0.98 19.24
N SER A 344 -14.01 0.11 19.32
CA SER A 344 -13.65 1.36 18.66
C SER A 344 -13.27 2.48 19.62
N THR A 345 -12.30 3.29 19.20
CA THR A 345 -11.90 4.54 19.85
C THR A 345 -12.26 5.70 18.94
N THR A 346 -13.08 6.63 19.42
CA THR A 346 -13.45 7.84 18.66
C THR A 346 -12.25 8.73 18.42
N VAL A 347 -12.08 9.19 17.18
CA VAL A 347 -11.05 10.14 16.75
C VAL A 347 -11.66 11.23 15.88
N THR A 348 -10.85 12.20 15.44
CA THR A 348 -11.33 13.26 14.55
C THR A 348 -11.84 12.66 13.23
N ASP A 349 -13.07 13.03 12.85
CA ASP A 349 -13.76 12.55 11.64
C ASP A 349 -13.97 11.02 11.56
N GLY A 350 -13.91 10.27 12.66
CA GLY A 350 -14.11 8.81 12.60
C GLY A 350 -13.87 8.06 13.91
N ALA A 351 -13.56 6.77 13.77
CA ALA A 351 -13.18 5.90 14.88
C ALA A 351 -12.11 4.88 14.44
N ILE A 352 -11.18 4.56 15.34
CA ILE A 352 -10.20 3.49 15.15
C ILE A 352 -10.75 2.21 15.74
N VAL A 353 -10.90 1.18 14.93
CA VAL A 353 -11.37 -0.13 15.36
C VAL A 353 -10.17 -1.03 15.62
N GLY A 354 -9.98 -1.40 16.89
CA GLY A 354 -8.98 -2.37 17.34
C GLY A 354 -9.56 -3.78 17.46
N PHE A 355 -8.68 -4.75 17.66
CA PHE A 355 -9.04 -6.17 17.76
C PHE A 355 -9.87 -6.52 19.00
N GLY A 356 -9.78 -5.73 20.07
CA GLY A 356 -10.52 -5.96 21.32
C GLY A 356 -10.35 -7.38 21.84
N THR A 357 -11.46 -8.10 22.07
CA THR A 357 -11.47 -9.51 22.52
C THR A 357 -11.72 -10.52 21.40
N THR A 358 -11.37 -10.16 20.16
CA THR A 358 -11.60 -11.01 18.98
C THR A 358 -10.86 -12.35 19.10
N SER A 359 -11.54 -13.43 18.74
CA SER A 359 -10.98 -14.79 18.71
C SER A 359 -11.07 -15.35 17.30
N ILE A 360 -9.98 -15.92 16.80
CA ILE A 360 -9.89 -16.55 15.49
C ILE A 360 -9.46 -18.00 15.70
N THR A 361 -10.21 -18.94 15.13
CA THR A 361 -9.88 -20.36 15.14
C THR A 361 -9.68 -20.84 13.71
N PHE A 362 -8.69 -21.72 13.54
CA PHE A 362 -8.40 -22.37 12.27
C PHE A 362 -8.55 -23.88 12.43
N ASP A 363 -8.81 -24.59 11.33
CA ASP A 363 -8.74 -26.05 11.30
C ASP A 363 -7.35 -26.53 11.80
N GLY A 364 -7.33 -27.51 12.70
CA GLY A 364 -6.09 -28.09 13.24
C GLY A 364 -5.60 -27.54 14.59
N ASP A 365 -6.52 -27.16 15.49
CA ASP A 365 -6.25 -26.69 16.87
C ASP A 365 -5.47 -25.36 16.97
N TYR A 366 -5.34 -24.61 15.88
CA TYR A 366 -4.74 -23.27 15.91
C TYR A 366 -5.76 -22.22 16.34
N LYS A 367 -5.36 -21.36 17.27
CA LYS A 367 -6.20 -20.29 17.80
C LYS A 367 -5.42 -19.00 17.98
N VAL A 368 -6.05 -17.87 17.68
CA VAL A 368 -5.53 -16.54 17.96
C VAL A 368 -6.56 -15.80 18.79
N ASP A 369 -6.24 -15.51 20.04
CA ASP A 369 -7.09 -14.77 20.96
C ASP A 369 -6.49 -13.39 21.22
N PHE A 370 -7.19 -12.34 20.78
CA PHE A 370 -6.89 -10.98 21.18
C PHE A 370 -7.56 -10.68 22.52
N ASN A 371 -6.87 -9.89 23.35
CA ASN A 371 -7.42 -9.33 24.57
C ASN A 371 -6.85 -7.92 24.74
N ASN A 372 -7.37 -7.00 23.94
CA ASN A 372 -7.00 -5.58 23.86
C ASN A 372 -5.51 -5.36 23.53
N ASP A 373 -4.64 -5.44 24.52
CA ASP A 373 -3.21 -5.16 24.45
C ASP A 373 -2.35 -6.41 24.25
N THR A 374 -2.96 -7.59 24.33
CA THR A 374 -2.30 -8.89 24.17
C THR A 374 -2.92 -9.71 23.06
N VAL A 375 -2.10 -10.57 22.45
CA VAL A 375 -2.52 -11.61 21.51
C VAL A 375 -1.93 -12.94 21.97
N THR A 376 -2.76 -13.97 22.01
CA THR A 376 -2.35 -15.33 22.39
C THR A 376 -2.49 -16.27 21.20
N PHE A 377 -1.38 -16.90 20.80
CA PHE A 377 -1.34 -17.92 19.76
C PHE A 377 -1.37 -19.30 20.43
N GLY A 378 -2.45 -20.05 20.23
CA GLY A 378 -2.54 -21.46 20.55
C GLY A 378 -2.16 -22.30 19.34
N PHE A 379 -1.29 -23.30 19.54
CA PHE A 379 -0.89 -24.25 18.50
C PHE A 379 -0.74 -25.68 19.07
N PRO A 380 -0.93 -26.72 18.24
CA PRO A 380 -0.79 -28.10 18.67
C PRO A 380 0.65 -28.38 19.14
N ASP A 381 0.80 -29.21 20.17
CA ASP A 381 2.12 -29.63 20.64
C ASP A 381 2.76 -30.64 19.67
N PHE A 382 3.84 -30.20 19.03
CA PHE A 382 4.60 -31.00 18.07
C PHE A 382 5.56 -32.01 18.73
N SER A 383 5.64 -32.05 20.07
CA SER A 383 6.53 -32.96 20.81
C SER A 383 6.25 -34.46 20.55
N SER A 384 5.11 -34.80 19.94
CA SER A 384 4.70 -36.17 19.66
C SER A 384 5.17 -36.75 18.32
N SER A 385 5.79 -35.96 17.41
CA SER A 385 6.16 -36.44 16.08
C SER A 385 7.51 -37.18 16.00
N TYR A 386 8.33 -37.13 17.05
CA TYR A 386 9.58 -37.92 17.14
C TYR A 386 9.41 -39.08 18.12
N GLY A 387 8.68 -40.11 17.68
CA GLY A 387 8.83 -41.47 18.17
C GLY A 387 8.54 -41.72 19.65
N SER A 388 7.28 -41.62 20.07
CA SER A 388 6.79 -42.55 21.10
C SER A 388 5.28 -42.70 21.01
N SER A 389 4.84 -43.89 20.64
CA SER A 389 3.45 -44.31 20.64
C SER A 389 2.93 -44.40 22.07
N ASN A 390 2.48 -43.30 22.65
CA ASN A 390 1.71 -43.32 23.89
C ASN A 390 0.31 -42.77 23.63
N LYS A 391 -0.66 -43.69 23.53
CA LYS A 391 -2.06 -43.47 23.17
C LYS A 391 -2.91 -42.78 24.25
N ASN A 392 -2.31 -42.06 25.21
CA ASN A 392 -3.02 -41.54 26.40
C ASN A 392 -2.50 -40.20 26.94
N THR A 393 -1.87 -39.36 26.11
CA THR A 393 -1.55 -37.98 26.49
C THR A 393 -2.48 -37.03 25.76
N SER A 394 -3.33 -36.31 26.51
CA SER A 394 -4.09 -35.18 25.98
C SER A 394 -3.15 -34.27 25.21
N SER A 395 -3.46 -33.93 23.96
CA SER A 395 -2.75 -32.89 23.22
C SER A 395 -2.75 -31.61 24.07
N GLN A 396 -1.64 -31.29 24.73
CA GLN A 396 -1.53 -30.04 25.47
C GLN A 396 -1.26 -28.95 24.44
N SER A 397 -2.22 -28.08 24.17
CA SER A 397 -1.99 -26.91 23.32
C SER A 397 -0.91 -26.03 23.96
N GLN A 398 0.12 -25.65 23.19
CA GLN A 398 1.06 -24.63 23.62
C GLN A 398 0.48 -23.25 23.31
N ASN A 399 0.63 -22.31 24.24
CA ASN A 399 0.14 -20.95 24.10
C ASN A 399 1.31 -19.98 24.20
N LEU A 400 1.42 -19.06 23.23
CA LEU A 400 2.32 -17.93 23.29
C LEU A 400 1.51 -16.64 23.40
N THR A 401 1.68 -15.91 24.50
CA THR A 401 1.04 -14.60 24.69
C THR A 401 2.04 -13.48 24.47
N VAL A 402 1.72 -12.57 23.56
CA VAL A 402 2.51 -11.37 23.22
C VAL A 402 1.74 -10.13 23.63
N ARG A 403 2.37 -9.25 24.40
CA ARG A 403 1.88 -7.88 24.65
C ARG A 403 2.37 -6.96 23.54
N PHE A 404 1.65 -6.92 22.42
CA PHE A 404 2.11 -6.23 21.21
C PHE A 404 2.13 -4.71 21.34
N THR A 405 1.36 -4.13 22.28
CA THR A 405 1.31 -2.69 22.52
C THR A 405 2.34 -2.18 23.53
N GLU A 406 3.17 -3.07 24.11
CA GLU A 406 4.16 -2.68 25.11
C GLU A 406 5.13 -1.63 24.55
N GLY A 407 5.31 -0.52 25.26
CA GLY A 407 6.20 0.57 24.85
C GLY A 407 5.58 1.59 23.89
N LEU A 408 4.33 1.39 23.45
CA LEU A 408 3.59 2.40 22.67
C LEU A 408 3.05 3.51 23.58
N VAL A 409 3.10 4.75 23.10
CA VAL A 409 2.58 5.95 23.80
C VAL A 409 1.08 6.09 23.61
N ASN A 410 0.58 5.74 22.43
CA ASN A 410 -0.80 5.91 22.00
C ASN A 410 -1.34 4.64 21.30
N PRO A 411 -1.35 3.49 22.01
CA PRO A 411 -1.72 2.20 21.44
C PRO A 411 -3.17 2.15 20.90
N GLU A 412 -4.04 3.06 21.33
CA GLU A 412 -5.41 3.20 20.82
C GLU A 412 -5.47 3.61 19.34
N ARG A 413 -4.36 4.10 18.76
CA ARG A 413 -4.25 4.35 17.32
C ARG A 413 -3.92 3.10 16.52
N LEU A 414 -3.58 1.99 17.15
CA LEU A 414 -3.34 0.73 16.45
C LEU A 414 -4.68 0.07 16.09
N GLY A 415 -5.09 0.20 14.83
CA GLY A 415 -6.34 -0.38 14.33
C GLY A 415 -6.72 0.14 12.95
N VAL A 416 -7.92 -0.22 12.51
CA VAL A 416 -8.48 0.17 11.21
C VAL A 416 -9.30 1.44 11.37
N PHE A 417 -9.03 2.45 10.55
CA PHE A 417 -9.79 3.70 10.55
C PHE A 417 -11.15 3.50 9.88
N THR A 418 -12.20 3.93 10.56
CA THR A 418 -13.56 3.99 10.02
C THR A 418 -14.09 5.41 10.02
N VAL A 419 -14.85 5.77 9.00
CA VAL A 419 -15.50 7.06 8.82
C VAL A 419 -17.00 6.85 8.76
N LYS A 420 -17.76 7.83 9.25
CA LYS A 420 -19.21 7.86 9.13
C LYS A 420 -19.65 8.92 8.13
N ASP A 421 -20.45 8.52 7.16
CA ASP A 421 -21.12 9.43 6.23
C ASP A 421 -22.66 9.32 6.36
N LYS A 422 -23.39 9.87 5.39
CA LYS A 422 -24.86 9.83 5.35
C LYS A 422 -25.45 8.42 5.16
N THR A 423 -24.64 7.48 4.66
CA THR A 423 -25.04 6.12 4.31
C THR A 423 -24.65 5.08 5.35
N GLY A 424 -23.70 5.39 6.23
CA GLY A 424 -23.34 4.56 7.37
C GLY A 424 -21.86 4.69 7.74
N TRP A 425 -21.34 3.66 8.41
CA TRP A 425 -19.92 3.52 8.72
C TRP A 425 -19.20 2.73 7.64
N HIS A 426 -17.97 3.17 7.35
CA HIS A 426 -17.12 2.61 6.31
C HIS A 426 -15.65 2.56 6.75
N VAL A 427 -14.92 1.58 6.27
CA VAL A 427 -13.47 1.40 6.40
C VAL A 427 -12.74 2.27 5.38
N SER A 428 -11.73 3.03 5.84
CA SER A 428 -10.81 3.75 4.93
C SER A 428 -9.39 3.30 5.17
N PHE A 429 -8.78 2.73 4.13
CA PHE A 429 -7.38 2.32 4.16
C PHE A 429 -6.43 3.53 4.05
N ILE A 430 -6.81 4.55 3.29
CA ILE A 430 -6.05 5.80 3.18
C ILE A 430 -5.96 6.49 4.55
N ARG A 431 -7.09 6.60 5.26
CA ARG A 431 -7.11 7.15 6.63
C ARG A 431 -6.41 6.24 7.63
N THR A 432 -6.48 4.92 7.45
CA THR A 432 -5.74 3.96 8.29
C THR A 432 -4.25 4.20 8.20
N ALA A 433 -3.69 4.31 6.99
CA ALA A 433 -2.27 4.64 6.80
C ALA A 433 -1.90 5.98 7.44
N GLY A 434 -2.73 7.01 7.24
CA GLY A 434 -2.54 8.31 7.90
C GLY A 434 -2.57 8.23 9.42
N ASN A 435 -3.47 7.43 10.00
CA ASN A 435 -3.56 7.23 11.44
C ASN A 435 -2.38 6.45 12.01
N LEU A 436 -1.84 5.47 11.29
CA LEU A 436 -0.61 4.77 11.70
C LEU A 436 0.61 5.69 11.69
N ASN A 437 0.62 6.75 10.86
CA ASN A 437 1.63 7.81 10.94
C ASN A 437 1.53 8.69 12.21
N LEU A 438 0.51 8.47 13.04
CA LEU A 438 0.38 9.10 14.35
C LEU A 438 0.84 8.18 15.48
N LEU A 439 1.19 6.92 15.19
CA LEU A 439 1.59 5.96 16.21
C LEU A 439 2.99 6.28 16.74
N GLU A 440 3.17 6.17 18.05
CA GLU A 440 4.42 6.53 18.72
C GLU A 440 4.82 5.46 19.73
N ALA A 441 6.12 5.26 19.87
CA ALA A 441 6.71 4.53 20.98
C ALA A 441 7.60 5.42 21.83
N THR A 442 7.84 4.99 23.07
CA THR A 442 8.83 5.63 23.94
C THR A 442 10.24 5.40 23.39
N ASP A 443 11.12 6.37 23.57
CA ASP A 443 12.51 6.25 23.10
C ASP A 443 13.22 5.06 23.77
N ASP A 444 12.89 4.77 25.04
CA ASP A 444 13.39 3.60 25.75
C ASP A 444 12.95 2.28 25.09
N ALA A 445 11.68 2.17 24.68
CA ALA A 445 11.20 0.97 23.99
C ALA A 445 11.86 0.82 22.62
N VAL A 446 12.05 1.92 21.89
CA VAL A 446 12.77 1.94 20.62
C VAL A 446 14.23 1.48 20.80
N ASN A 447 14.93 2.01 21.82
CA ASN A 447 16.30 1.61 22.12
C ASN A 447 16.40 0.12 22.42
N GLN A 448 15.50 -0.40 23.28
CA GLN A 448 15.44 -1.83 23.57
C GLN A 448 15.16 -2.67 22.33
N ALA A 449 14.28 -2.21 21.43
CA ALA A 449 13.98 -2.90 20.19
C ALA A 449 15.19 -2.98 19.27
N VAL A 450 15.92 -1.88 19.09
CA VAL A 450 17.14 -1.84 18.26
C VAL A 450 18.24 -2.74 18.84
N ASP A 451 18.49 -2.66 20.14
CA ASP A 451 19.51 -3.47 20.82
C ASP A 451 19.14 -4.97 20.77
N GLY A 452 17.87 -5.29 20.97
CA GLY A 452 17.33 -6.64 20.88
C GLY A 452 17.40 -7.24 19.48
N MET A 453 17.00 -6.49 18.45
CA MET A 453 17.06 -6.95 17.06
C MET A 453 18.51 -7.10 16.58
N SER A 454 19.40 -6.17 16.92
CA SER A 454 20.81 -6.22 16.52
C SER A 454 21.55 -7.42 17.11
N SER A 455 21.21 -7.80 18.35
CA SER A 455 21.75 -9.01 18.99
C SER A 455 21.17 -10.31 18.43
N SER A 456 19.95 -10.28 17.86
CA SER A 456 19.26 -11.46 17.32
C SER A 456 19.66 -11.80 15.88
N PHE A 457 19.97 -10.82 15.03
CA PHE A 457 20.16 -11.06 13.58
C PHE A 457 21.61 -11.18 13.11
N GLY A 458 22.62 -10.82 13.92
CA GLY A 458 24.01 -10.80 13.46
C GLY A 458 24.25 -9.79 12.31
N TYR A 459 25.48 -9.32 12.16
CA TYR A 459 25.82 -8.25 11.21
C TYR A 459 25.50 -8.63 9.74
N GLY A 460 24.59 -7.87 9.11
CA GLY A 460 24.24 -8.04 7.70
C GLY A 460 23.26 -7.02 7.12
N SER A 461 22.80 -6.02 7.89
CA SER A 461 21.92 -4.95 7.40
C SER A 461 22.72 -3.78 6.82
N ASP A 462 22.22 -3.19 5.73
CA ASP A 462 22.77 -1.96 5.12
C ASP A 462 22.62 -0.72 6.02
N VAL A 463 21.86 -0.83 7.13
CA VAL A 463 21.63 0.22 8.13
C VAL A 463 22.24 -0.22 9.46
N SER A 464 23.06 0.64 10.07
CA SER A 464 23.67 0.37 11.38
C SER A 464 22.65 0.52 12.53
N PRO A 465 22.89 -0.11 13.70
CA PRO A 465 22.00 0.06 14.86
C PRO A 465 21.82 1.53 15.28
N ASP A 466 22.89 2.33 15.23
CA ASP A 466 22.82 3.75 15.59
C ASP A 466 21.99 4.56 14.59
N GLU A 467 22.07 4.25 13.29
CA GLU A 467 21.22 4.87 12.27
C GLU A 467 19.76 4.42 12.37
N MET A 468 19.53 3.14 12.65
CA MET A 468 18.18 2.63 12.89
C MET A 468 17.57 3.31 14.11
N ARG A 469 18.36 3.54 15.16
CA ARG A 469 17.95 4.28 16.36
C ARG A 469 17.63 5.74 16.03
N ASP A 470 18.48 6.44 15.29
CA ASP A 470 18.22 7.82 14.83
C ASP A 470 16.91 7.92 14.03
N MET A 471 16.74 7.03 13.05
CA MET A 471 15.56 6.98 12.21
C MET A 471 14.30 6.68 13.03
N ALA A 472 14.35 5.69 13.92
CA ALA A 472 13.21 5.25 14.72
C ALA A 472 12.78 6.26 15.80
N THR A 473 13.73 6.99 16.37
CA THR A 473 13.44 8.04 17.38
C THR A 473 12.97 9.34 16.74
N THR A 474 13.47 9.66 15.54
CA THR A 474 13.07 10.87 14.78
C THR A 474 11.78 10.67 13.98
N ASN A 475 11.52 9.44 13.52
CA ASN A 475 10.28 9.04 12.86
C ASN A 475 9.50 8.10 13.78
N LYS A 476 8.69 8.69 14.67
CA LYS A 476 7.94 7.97 15.71
C LYS A 476 7.08 6.79 15.19
N PRO A 477 6.41 6.89 14.03
CA PRO A 477 5.74 5.74 13.41
C PRO A 477 6.66 4.56 13.11
N VAL A 478 7.87 4.84 12.59
CA VAL A 478 8.89 3.81 12.35
C VAL A 478 9.33 3.18 13.67
N GLY A 479 9.59 4.00 14.70
CA GLY A 479 9.89 3.52 16.03
C GLY A 479 8.79 2.64 16.64
N ALA A 480 7.52 3.04 16.49
CA ALA A 480 6.38 2.28 16.97
C ALA A 480 6.25 0.91 16.27
N MET A 481 6.40 0.87 14.95
CA MET A 481 6.38 -0.39 14.19
C MET A 481 7.54 -1.31 14.56
N LEU A 482 8.74 -0.76 14.78
CA LEU A 482 9.90 -1.51 15.27
C LEU A 482 9.65 -2.10 16.65
N VAL A 483 9.05 -1.34 17.57
CA VAL A 483 8.69 -1.81 18.92
C VAL A 483 7.67 -2.94 18.86
N ILE A 484 6.64 -2.82 18.03
CA ILE A 484 5.66 -3.90 17.82
C ILE A 484 6.37 -5.16 17.32
N ALA A 485 7.18 -5.05 16.28
CA ALA A 485 7.93 -6.20 15.74
C ALA A 485 8.85 -6.85 16.79
N TRP A 486 9.55 -6.03 17.58
CA TRP A 486 10.37 -6.52 18.68
C TRP A 486 9.55 -7.25 19.76
N ASN A 487 8.36 -6.75 20.12
CA ASN A 487 7.49 -7.39 21.08
C ASN A 487 7.10 -8.82 20.67
N PHE A 488 6.86 -9.05 19.36
CA PHE A 488 6.68 -10.39 18.84
C PHE A 488 7.98 -11.20 18.95
N MET A 489 9.08 -10.71 18.37
CA MET A 489 10.35 -11.44 18.34
C MET A 489 10.85 -11.88 19.73
N LYS A 490 10.83 -10.98 20.71
CA LYS A 490 11.33 -11.26 22.07
C LYS A 490 10.46 -12.27 22.83
N SER A 491 9.23 -12.53 22.36
CA SER A 491 8.35 -13.52 22.95
C SER A 491 8.55 -14.91 22.33
N PHE A 492 9.13 -14.99 21.12
CA PHE A 492 9.47 -16.25 20.46
C PHE A 492 10.88 -16.78 20.81
N ASN A 493 11.75 -15.92 21.32
CA ASN A 493 13.08 -16.27 21.87
C ASN A 493 12.98 -16.61 23.36
#